data_AF-A0A0A9DDY4-F1
#
_entry.id   AF-A0A0A9DDY4-F1
#
_cell.length_a   1.000
_cell.length_b   1.000
_cell.length_c   1.000
_cell.angle_alpha   90.00
_cell.angle_beta   90.00
_cell.angle_gamma   90.00
#
_symmetry.space_group_name_H-M   'P 1'
#
loop_
_entity.id
_entity.type
_entity.pdbx_description
1 polymer ?
#
loop_
_entity_poly.entity_id
_entity_poly.type
_entity_poly.pdbx_seq_one_letter_code
_entity_poly.pdbx_strand_id
1 'polypeptide(L)'
;MERCRCARIQHRSLVVASQNKSWSELLSNASTAFQRALTTWASWVDRYINPWRTQVFFFSSSPSHFSGGEWNAGGHCRESTLPLNDTRARPVPERNTILEQVAKKMKTPVTILNITNLSGLRIDGHPSVYGWKAVDLTASSVQDCSHWCLPGVPDTWNELLFYHLVSSQEKEVTS
;
A
#
# COMPACT_ATOMS: atom_id res chain seq x y z
N MET A 1 -21.26 7.44 -15.31
CA MET A 1 -20.52 6.38 -14.59
C MET A 1 -21.16 6.24 -13.22
N GLU A 2 -21.54 5.02 -12.86
CA GLU A 2 -22.09 4.69 -11.54
C GLU A 2 -20.99 4.72 -10.47
N ARG A 3 -21.38 4.75 -9.19
CA ARG A 3 -20.44 4.73 -8.05
C ARG A 3 -19.48 3.54 -8.17
N CYS A 4 -18.17 3.80 -8.04
CA CYS A 4 -17.19 2.74 -7.93
C CYS A 4 -17.31 2.05 -6.57
N ARG A 5 -17.34 0.70 -6.56
CA ARG A 5 -17.02 -0.03 -5.32
C ARG A 5 -15.55 0.17 -5.02
N CYS A 6 -15.26 0.73 -3.85
CA CYS A 6 -13.88 1.06 -3.46
C CYS A 6 -13.26 -0.10 -2.67
N ALA A 7 -12.08 -0.58 -3.09
CA ALA A 7 -11.26 -1.42 -2.24
C ALA A 7 -10.62 -0.57 -1.14
N ARG A 8 -10.95 -0.82 0.13
CA ARG A 8 -10.22 -0.21 1.23
C ARG A 8 -9.03 -1.08 1.57
N ILE A 9 -7.84 -0.67 1.15
CA ILE A 9 -6.58 -1.26 1.63
C ILE A 9 -6.36 -0.74 3.04
N GLN A 10 -7.10 -1.28 4.00
CA GLN A 10 -6.74 -1.07 5.39
C GLN A 10 -5.53 -1.95 5.68
N HIS A 11 -4.34 -1.34 5.69
CA HIS A 11 -3.37 -1.76 6.69
C HIS A 11 -4.06 -1.52 8.03
N ARG A 12 -4.62 -2.57 8.64
CA ARG A 12 -5.05 -2.50 10.04
C ARG A 12 -3.78 -2.24 10.85
N SER A 13 -3.53 -0.97 11.16
CA SER A 13 -2.46 -0.56 12.05
C SER A 13 -2.72 -1.20 13.40
N LEU A 14 -1.91 -2.18 13.79
CA LEU A 14 -1.80 -2.56 15.19
C LEU A 14 -1.11 -1.37 15.89
N VAL A 15 -1.87 -0.56 16.62
CA VAL A 15 -1.29 0.50 17.46
C VAL A 15 -0.74 -0.16 18.71
N VAL A 16 0.58 -0.35 18.76
CA VAL A 16 1.27 -0.73 20.00
C VAL A 16 1.69 0.56 20.70
N ALA A 17 0.88 0.99 21.67
CA ALA A 17 1.24 2.08 22.56
C ALA A 17 2.21 1.58 23.65
N SER A 18 3.43 2.10 23.66
CA SER A 18 4.38 1.91 24.76
C SER A 18 4.00 2.86 25.88
N GLN A 19 3.49 2.35 27.01
CA GLN A 19 3.00 3.14 28.15
C GLN A 19 4.08 3.94 28.91
N ASN A 20 5.34 3.94 28.47
CA ASN A 20 6.47 4.45 29.27
C ASN A 20 7.39 5.42 28.51
N LYS A 21 6.86 6.25 27.60
CA LYS A 21 7.67 7.19 26.81
C LYS A 21 7.19 8.63 26.94
N SER A 22 8.17 9.54 27.11
CA SER A 22 7.98 10.98 27.22
C SER A 22 7.23 11.55 26.01
N TRP A 23 6.39 12.57 26.24
CA TRP A 23 5.66 13.31 25.20
C TRP A 23 6.56 13.88 24.09
N SER A 24 7.85 14.09 24.35
CA SER A 24 8.85 14.49 23.35
C SER A 24 9.23 13.39 22.34
N GLU A 25 9.07 12.10 22.68
CA GLU A 25 9.25 10.97 21.75
C GLU A 25 8.00 10.68 20.89
N LEU A 26 6.84 11.27 21.24
CA LEU A 26 5.57 11.12 20.50
C LEU A 26 5.47 12.04 19.28
N LEU A 27 6.36 13.04 19.14
CA LEU A 27 6.61 13.76 17.89
C LEU A 27 7.51 12.94 16.96
N SER A 28 7.32 11.62 16.90
CA SER A 28 7.99 10.79 15.92
C SER A 28 7.49 11.17 14.53
N ASN A 29 8.39 11.55 13.61
CA ASN A 29 8.06 11.69 12.21
C ASN A 29 7.38 10.39 11.69
N ALA A 30 6.52 10.51 10.68
CA ALA A 30 5.71 9.39 10.18
C ALA A 30 6.58 8.15 9.82
N SER A 31 7.79 8.40 9.32
CA SER A 31 8.77 7.37 8.97
C SER A 31 9.30 6.60 10.17
N THR A 32 9.64 7.28 11.27
CA THR A 32 10.05 6.64 12.54
C THR A 32 8.92 5.82 13.13
N ALA A 33 7.70 6.36 13.12
CA ALA A 33 6.52 5.62 13.59
C ALA A 33 6.29 4.36 12.75
N PHE A 34 6.38 4.47 11.42
CA PHE A 34 6.25 3.34 10.51
C PHE A 34 7.35 2.30 10.73
N GLN A 35 8.61 2.72 10.87
CA GLN A 35 9.73 1.82 11.15
C GLN A 35 9.55 1.08 12.48
N ARG A 36 9.12 1.76 13.54
CA ARG A 36 8.85 1.13 14.84
C ARG A 36 7.74 0.09 14.71
N ALA A 37 6.60 0.46 14.11
CA ALA A 37 5.48 -0.45 13.90
C ALA A 37 5.89 -1.68 13.08
N LEU A 38 6.64 -1.48 11.99
CA LEU A 38 7.07 -2.57 11.13
C LEU A 38 8.10 -3.49 11.82
N THR A 39 8.99 -2.93 12.64
CA THR A 39 9.93 -3.71 13.46
C THR A 39 9.20 -4.57 14.48
N THR A 40 8.13 -4.06 15.09
CA THR A 40 7.28 -4.83 16.00
C THR A 40 6.56 -5.97 15.27
N TRP A 41 6.00 -5.70 14.10
CA TRP A 41 5.41 -6.74 13.25
C TRP A 41 6.44 -7.82 12.86
N ALA A 42 7.64 -7.41 12.42
CA ALA A 42 8.72 -8.31 12.06
C ALA A 42 9.13 -9.22 13.23
N SER A 43 9.27 -8.65 14.43
CA SER A 43 9.58 -9.40 15.66
C SER A 43 8.49 -10.42 16.01
N TRP A 44 7.23 -10.09 15.77
CA TRP A 44 6.11 -11.00 15.98
C TRP A 44 6.14 -12.14 14.95
N VAL A 45 6.38 -11.85 13.67
CA VAL A 45 6.49 -12.86 12.62
C VAL A 45 7.62 -13.85 12.93
N ASP A 46 8.80 -13.35 13.28
CA ASP A 46 9.97 -14.20 13.61
C ASP A 46 9.74 -15.07 14.85
N ARG A 47 8.84 -14.68 15.75
CA ARG A 47 8.55 -15.42 16.99
C ARG A 47 7.47 -16.49 16.81
N TYR A 48 6.47 -16.22 15.98
CA TYR A 48 5.22 -17.01 15.98
C TYR A 48 4.91 -17.69 14.66
N ILE A 49 5.54 -17.29 13.55
CA ILE A 49 5.27 -17.89 12.24
C ILE A 49 6.27 -18.99 11.94
N ASN A 50 5.75 -20.16 11.55
CA ASN A 50 6.58 -21.27 11.09
C ASN A 50 6.84 -21.12 9.57
N PRO A 51 8.08 -20.82 9.13
CA PRO A 51 8.39 -20.59 7.72
C PRO A 51 8.24 -21.85 6.85
N TRP A 52 8.24 -23.04 7.44
CA TRP A 52 8.04 -24.32 6.72
C TRP A 52 6.58 -24.62 6.40
N ARG A 53 5.64 -23.87 7.01
CA ARG A 53 4.19 -24.07 6.80
C ARG A 53 3.49 -22.81 6.30
N THR A 54 4.13 -21.66 6.46
CA THR A 54 3.50 -20.36 6.19
C THR A 54 4.44 -19.51 5.37
N GLN A 55 3.94 -19.04 4.23
CA GLN A 55 4.59 -18.01 3.43
C GLN A 55 4.09 -16.64 3.85
N VAL A 56 5.00 -15.68 4.01
CA VAL A 56 4.68 -14.32 4.44
C VAL A 56 4.88 -13.36 3.26
N PHE A 57 3.84 -12.58 2.98
CA PHE A 57 3.83 -11.57 1.92
C PHE A 57 3.63 -10.17 2.50
N PHE A 58 4.24 -9.17 1.86
CA PHE A 58 4.02 -7.78 2.22
C PHE A 58 3.92 -6.92 0.95
N PHE A 59 2.79 -6.25 0.74
CA PHE A 59 2.64 -5.28 -0.35
C PHE A 59 3.42 -4.00 -0.07
N SER A 60 4.18 -3.52 -1.05
CA SER A 60 4.80 -2.20 -0.98
C SER A 60 3.75 -1.08 -1.02
N SER A 61 4.15 0.17 -0.84
CA SER A 61 3.23 1.30 -0.72
C SER A 61 2.28 1.44 -1.93
N SER A 62 0.98 1.57 -1.66
CA SER A 62 0.00 2.01 -2.65
C SER A 62 0.08 3.53 -2.84
N PRO A 63 0.31 4.03 -4.07
CA PRO A 63 0.38 5.47 -4.32
C PRO A 63 -1.00 6.14 -4.26
N SER A 64 -0.99 7.46 -4.06
CA SER A 64 -2.12 8.36 -4.29
C SER A 64 -1.75 9.32 -5.42
N HIS A 65 -2.73 9.74 -6.22
CA HIS A 65 -2.47 10.57 -7.40
C HIS A 65 -3.28 11.87 -7.38
N PHE A 66 -2.61 13.00 -7.21
CA PHE A 66 -3.24 14.30 -7.29
C PHE A 66 -2.61 15.13 -8.40
N SER A 67 -3.47 15.75 -9.21
CA SER A 67 -3.13 16.75 -10.22
C SER A 67 -3.59 18.12 -9.73
N GLY A 68 -2.89 19.19 -10.11
CA GLY A 68 -3.29 20.56 -9.78
C GLY A 68 -3.07 20.98 -8.33
N GLY A 69 -2.51 20.11 -7.48
CA GLY A 69 -2.22 20.39 -6.07
C GLY A 69 -2.16 19.10 -5.24
N GLU A 70 -1.85 19.24 -3.96
CA GLU A 70 -1.94 18.15 -2.99
C GLU A 70 -3.39 17.90 -2.55
N TRP A 71 -3.62 16.81 -1.83
CA TRP A 71 -4.94 16.41 -1.32
C TRP A 71 -5.68 17.50 -0.54
N ASN A 72 -4.95 18.43 0.10
CA ASN A 72 -5.48 19.55 0.90
C ASN A 72 -5.37 20.91 0.19
N ALA A 73 -4.86 20.94 -1.03
CA ALA A 73 -4.55 22.16 -1.79
C ALA A 73 -5.24 22.18 -3.17
N GLY A 74 -6.40 21.54 -3.28
CA GLY A 74 -7.18 21.49 -4.51
C GLY A 74 -6.78 20.37 -5.49
N GLY A 75 -5.96 19.42 -5.06
CA GLY A 75 -5.57 18.27 -5.85
C GLY A 75 -6.74 17.38 -6.28
N HIS A 76 -6.70 16.87 -7.51
CA HIS A 76 -7.77 16.05 -8.10
C HIS A 76 -7.24 14.94 -9.04
N CYS A 77 -8.09 13.97 -9.38
CA CYS A 77 -7.78 12.88 -10.30
C CYS A 77 -8.91 12.57 -11.31
N ARG A 78 -9.95 13.40 -11.36
CA ARG A 78 -11.19 13.13 -12.11
C ARG A 78 -11.00 13.01 -13.62
N GLU A 79 -10.13 13.83 -14.18
CA GLU A 79 -9.92 13.98 -15.62
C GLU A 79 -9.03 12.86 -16.19
N SER A 80 -8.38 12.11 -15.30
CA SER A 80 -7.48 11.02 -15.68
C SER A 80 -8.29 9.76 -15.98
N THR A 81 -8.47 9.49 -17.27
CA THR A 81 -9.23 8.33 -17.77
C THR A 81 -8.33 7.26 -18.40
N LEU A 82 -7.03 7.53 -18.50
CA LEU A 82 -6.02 6.64 -19.04
C LEU A 82 -4.84 6.54 -18.07
N PRO A 83 -4.11 5.41 -18.08
CA PRO A 83 -2.85 5.30 -17.38
C PRO A 83 -1.87 6.40 -17.80
N LEU A 84 -0.98 6.79 -16.88
CA LEU A 84 0.11 7.69 -17.21
C LEU A 84 1.03 7.04 -18.24
N ASN A 85 1.25 7.75 -19.34
CA ASN A 85 2.26 7.39 -20.33
C ASN A 85 3.62 7.93 -19.89
N ASP A 86 4.14 7.38 -18.79
CA ASP A 86 5.41 7.78 -18.19
C ASP A 86 6.28 6.54 -17.95
N THR A 87 7.43 6.51 -18.60
CA THR A 87 8.41 5.42 -18.49
C THR A 87 9.53 5.74 -17.49
N ARG A 88 9.50 6.92 -16.86
CA ARG A 88 10.55 7.33 -15.92
C ARG A 88 10.44 6.52 -14.64
N ALA A 89 11.60 6.19 -14.08
CA ALA A 89 11.68 5.59 -12.76
C ALA A 89 11.17 6.59 -11.72
N ARG A 90 10.13 6.20 -10.97
CA ARG A 90 9.62 6.99 -9.85
C ARG A 90 10.55 6.82 -8.63
N PRO A 91 10.79 7.89 -7.86
CA PRO A 91 11.52 7.77 -6.60
C PRO A 91 10.87 6.72 -5.70
N VAL A 92 11.69 5.85 -5.11
CA VAL A 92 11.20 4.84 -4.17
C VAL A 92 10.71 5.56 -2.91
N PRO A 93 9.44 5.37 -2.48
CA PRO A 93 8.94 5.97 -1.25
C PRO A 93 9.78 5.53 -0.05
N GLU A 94 10.06 6.44 0.88
CA GLU A 94 10.86 6.15 2.09
C GLU A 94 10.31 4.94 2.87
N ARG A 95 8.98 4.79 2.91
CA ARG A 95 8.32 3.63 3.54
C ARG A 95 8.71 2.30 2.90
N ASN A 96 8.92 2.26 1.59
CA ASN A 96 9.38 1.05 0.92
C ASN A 96 10.84 0.74 1.27
N THR A 97 11.69 1.77 1.38
CA THR A 97 13.07 1.60 1.85
C THR A 97 13.11 1.05 3.27
N ILE A 98 12.28 1.59 4.18
CA ILE A 98 12.14 1.08 5.54
C ILE A 98 11.66 -0.38 5.53
N LEU A 99 10.68 -0.71 4.69
CA LEU A 99 10.18 -2.07 4.52
C LEU A 99 11.29 -3.04 4.12
N GLU A 100 12.05 -2.72 3.08
CA GLU A 100 13.18 -3.54 2.66
C GLU A 100 14.24 -3.70 3.74
N GLN A 101 14.57 -2.62 4.45
CA GLN A 101 15.56 -2.67 5.53
C GLN A 101 15.14 -3.53 6.72
N VAL A 102 13.84 -3.50 7.08
CA VAL A 102 13.30 -4.36 8.15
C VAL A 102 13.22 -5.80 7.67
N ALA A 103 12.69 -6.05 6.47
CA ALA A 103 12.56 -7.40 5.91
C ALA A 103 13.91 -8.11 5.76
N LYS A 104 14.96 -7.39 5.34
CA LYS A 104 16.34 -7.92 5.24
C LYS A 104 16.91 -8.41 6.58
N LYS A 105 16.37 -7.96 7.71
CA LYS A 105 16.83 -8.33 9.06
C LYS A 105 15.98 -9.43 9.70
N MET A 106 14.90 -9.85 9.06
CA MET A 106 14.02 -10.89 9.57
C MET A 106 14.64 -12.27 9.41
N LYS A 107 14.34 -13.16 10.36
CA LYS A 107 14.70 -14.59 10.27
C LYS A 107 13.74 -15.34 9.36
N THR A 108 12.44 -15.02 9.46
CA THR A 108 11.41 -15.59 8.60
C THR A 108 11.44 -14.88 7.24
N PRO A 109 11.54 -15.61 6.12
CA PRO A 109 11.56 -15.00 4.80
C PRO A 109 10.22 -14.31 4.51
N VAL A 110 10.30 -13.08 4.01
CA VAL A 110 9.15 -12.28 3.57
C VAL A 110 9.31 -11.95 2.09
N THR A 111 8.28 -12.27 1.30
CA THR A 111 8.20 -11.85 -0.10
C THR A 111 7.54 -10.48 -0.20
N ILE A 112 8.30 -9.48 -0.62
CA ILE A 112 7.76 -8.13 -0.86
C ILE A 112 7.14 -8.10 -2.25
N LEU A 113 5.84 -7.85 -2.31
CA LEU A 113 5.10 -7.67 -3.56
C LEU A 113 5.18 -6.18 -3.94
N ASN A 114 6.11 -5.86 -4.85
CA ASN A 114 6.37 -4.47 -5.25
C ASN A 114 5.29 -3.97 -6.23
N ILE A 115 4.22 -3.41 -5.66
CA ILE A 115 3.08 -2.85 -6.38
C ILE A 115 3.22 -1.35 -6.65
N THR A 116 4.24 -0.69 -6.10
CA THR A 116 4.30 0.79 -6.06
C THR A 116 4.44 1.38 -7.45
N ASN A 117 5.37 0.87 -8.27
CA ASN A 117 5.63 1.46 -9.58
C ASN A 117 4.50 1.20 -10.58
N LEU A 118 4.00 -0.04 -10.66
CA LEU A 118 2.88 -0.39 -11.55
C LEU A 118 1.63 0.41 -11.18
N SER A 119 1.34 0.54 -9.88
CA SER A 119 0.18 1.31 -9.42
C SER A 119 0.39 2.80 -9.64
N GLY A 120 1.64 3.27 -9.61
CA GLY A 120 2.01 4.66 -9.86
C GLY A 120 1.70 5.14 -11.29
N LEU A 121 1.45 4.21 -12.23
CA LEU A 121 1.01 4.54 -13.58
C LEU A 121 -0.52 4.62 -13.69
N ARG A 122 -1.26 4.15 -12.69
CA ARG A 122 -2.70 3.89 -12.81
C ARG A 122 -3.56 4.98 -12.19
N ILE A 123 -3.28 6.24 -12.46
CA ILE A 123 -4.11 7.36 -11.99
C ILE A 123 -5.61 7.21 -12.37
N ASP A 124 -5.89 6.53 -13.49
CA ASP A 124 -7.21 6.18 -14.01
C ASP A 124 -8.00 5.19 -13.13
N GLY A 125 -7.31 4.48 -12.23
CA GLY A 125 -7.92 3.48 -11.37
C GLY A 125 -8.61 4.04 -10.12
N HIS A 126 -8.53 5.35 -9.88
CA HIS A 126 -9.10 5.99 -8.69
C HIS A 126 -10.60 6.31 -8.83
N PRO A 127 -11.40 6.19 -7.76
CA PRO A 127 -12.81 6.58 -7.77
C PRO A 127 -13.07 8.05 -8.03
N SER A 128 -12.14 8.94 -7.65
CA SER A 128 -12.34 10.39 -7.74
C SER A 128 -13.65 10.81 -7.05
N VAL A 129 -14.56 11.46 -7.78
CA VAL A 129 -15.88 11.90 -7.32
C VAL A 129 -16.88 10.76 -7.10
N TYR A 130 -16.54 9.53 -7.50
CA TYR A 130 -17.39 8.35 -7.36
C TYR A 130 -17.07 7.51 -6.12
N GLY A 131 -16.21 8.03 -5.22
CA GLY A 131 -15.80 7.37 -3.98
C GLY A 131 -16.86 7.36 -2.87
N TRP A 132 -16.56 6.69 -1.76
CA TRP A 132 -17.49 6.43 -0.64
C TRP A 132 -18.12 7.69 -0.02
N LYS A 133 -17.44 8.85 -0.09
CA LYS A 133 -17.92 10.13 0.46
C LYS A 133 -18.64 11.04 -0.56
N ALA A 134 -19.02 10.52 -1.73
CA ALA A 134 -19.77 11.25 -2.75
C ALA A 134 -21.25 11.49 -2.34
N VAL A 135 -21.44 12.17 -1.21
CA VAL A 135 -22.76 12.52 -0.65
C VAL A 135 -23.27 13.84 -1.24
N ASP A 136 -22.39 14.67 -1.82
CA ASP A 136 -22.79 15.92 -2.45
C ASP A 136 -21.91 16.23 -3.67
N LEU A 137 -22.52 16.32 -4.86
CA LEU A 137 -21.85 16.53 -6.16
C LEU A 137 -21.62 18.02 -6.47
N THR A 138 -21.82 18.91 -5.49
CA THR A 138 -21.64 20.35 -5.62
C THR A 138 -20.16 20.73 -5.44
N ALA A 139 -19.45 20.93 -6.57
CA ALA A 139 -18.24 21.73 -6.86
C ALA A 139 -17.06 21.87 -5.84
N SER A 140 -17.10 21.26 -4.66
CA SER A 140 -16.04 21.30 -3.62
C SER A 140 -15.93 19.94 -2.89
N SER A 141 -16.41 18.88 -3.55
CA SER A 141 -16.41 17.52 -3.02
C SER A 141 -15.00 16.95 -3.05
N VAL A 142 -14.45 16.65 -1.87
CA VAL A 142 -13.18 15.92 -1.70
C VAL A 142 -13.16 14.69 -2.62
N GLN A 143 -12.20 14.63 -3.53
CA GLN A 143 -12.02 13.49 -4.44
C GLN A 143 -11.26 12.37 -3.75
N ASP A 144 -11.66 11.13 -4.01
CA ASP A 144 -10.92 9.96 -3.55
C ASP A 144 -9.87 9.54 -4.59
N CYS A 145 -8.65 10.05 -4.40
CA CYS A 145 -7.50 9.74 -5.24
C CYS A 145 -6.47 8.85 -4.51
N SER A 146 -6.93 8.11 -3.50
CA SER A 146 -6.07 7.24 -2.66
C SER A 146 -6.57 5.80 -2.61
N HIS A 147 -7.87 5.57 -2.76
CA HIS A 147 -8.46 4.24 -2.91
C HIS A 147 -8.60 3.85 -4.38
N TRP A 148 -8.95 2.60 -4.64
CA TRP A 148 -9.05 2.05 -5.99
C TRP A 148 -10.46 1.59 -6.30
N CYS A 149 -10.93 1.86 -7.52
CA CYS A 149 -12.14 1.24 -8.05
C CYS A 149 -11.95 -0.27 -8.19
N LEU A 150 -13.03 -1.02 -7.99
CA LEU A 150 -13.13 -2.44 -8.30
C LEU A 150 -14.21 -2.69 -9.38
N PRO A 151 -13.94 -3.54 -10.39
CA PRO A 151 -12.64 -4.16 -10.68
C PRO A 151 -11.56 -3.12 -11.07
N GLY A 152 -10.29 -3.44 -10.87
CA GLY A 152 -9.20 -2.49 -11.12
C GLY A 152 -7.82 -2.92 -10.61
N VAL A 153 -7.02 -1.93 -10.24
CA VAL A 153 -5.60 -2.12 -9.84
C VAL A 153 -5.39 -3.18 -8.73
N PRO A 154 -6.26 -3.29 -7.71
CA PRO A 154 -6.11 -4.35 -6.71
C PRO A 154 -6.24 -5.77 -7.28
N ASP A 155 -6.92 -5.96 -8.41
CA ASP A 155 -7.02 -7.28 -9.05
C ASP A 155 -5.64 -7.72 -9.58
N THR A 156 -4.89 -6.81 -10.19
CA THR A 156 -3.49 -7.07 -10.61
C THR A 156 -2.58 -7.40 -9.42
N TRP A 157 -2.81 -6.81 -8.25
CA TRP A 157 -2.04 -7.17 -7.06
C TRP A 157 -2.35 -8.57 -6.57
N ASN A 158 -3.61 -8.99 -6.67
CA ASN A 158 -4.03 -10.35 -6.36
C ASN A 158 -3.45 -11.36 -7.36
N GLU A 159 -3.35 -11.01 -8.64
CA GLU A 159 -2.66 -11.82 -9.65
C GLU A 159 -1.17 -12.01 -9.33
N LEU A 160 -0.47 -10.95 -8.89
CA LEU A 160 0.92 -11.03 -8.43
C LEU A 160 1.05 -11.95 -7.21
N LEU A 161 0.17 -11.81 -6.22
CA LEU A 161 0.15 -12.70 -5.06
C LEU A 161 -0.09 -14.16 -5.48
N PHE A 162 -1.06 -14.40 -6.36
CA PHE A 162 -1.39 -15.73 -6.87
C PHE A 162 -0.20 -16.37 -7.59
N TYR A 163 0.50 -15.61 -8.44
CA TYR A 163 1.72 -16.07 -9.11
C TYR A 163 2.78 -16.56 -8.12
N HIS A 164 3.02 -15.80 -7.04
CA HIS A 164 3.98 -16.22 -6.01
C HIS A 164 3.53 -17.46 -5.24
N LEU A 165 2.23 -17.58 -4.94
CA LEU A 165 1.69 -18.75 -4.26
C LEU A 165 1.86 -20.01 -5.12
N VAL A 166 1.54 -19.95 -6.41
CA VAL A 166 1.64 -21.12 -7.30
C VAL A 166 3.10 -21.48 -7.61
N SER A 167 3.95 -20.50 -7.91
CA SER A 167 5.37 -20.75 -8.22
C SER A 167 6.17 -21.30 -7.03
N SER A 168 5.73 -21.04 -5.80
CA SER A 168 6.33 -21.65 -4.61
C SER A 168 6.08 -23.16 -4.51
N GLN A 169 4.93 -23.63 -5.01
CA GLN A 169 4.55 -25.05 -4.98
C GLN A 169 5.33 -25.86 -6.01
N GLU A 170 5.59 -25.29 -7.19
CA GLU A 170 6.35 -25.97 -8.25
C GLU A 170 7.79 -26.29 -7.79
N LYS A 171 8.41 -25.42 -6.99
CA LYS A 171 9.76 -25.66 -6.46
C LYS A 171 9.84 -26.80 -5.45
N GLU A 172 8.75 -27.09 -4.72
CA GLU A 172 8.67 -28.25 -3.83
C GLU A 172 8.41 -29.56 -4.58
N VAL A 173 7.79 -29.51 -5.77
CA VAL A 173 7.49 -30.69 -6.58
C VAL A 173 8.69 -31.13 -7.45
N THR A 174 9.56 -30.19 -7.82
CA THR A 174 10.74 -30.47 -8.66
C THR A 174 12.06 -30.63 -7.88
N SER A 175 12.01 -30.59 -6.54
CA SER A 175 13.15 -30.82 -5.63
C SER A 175 13.07 -32.21 -5.01
#